data_AF-A0A9C9GF65-F1
#
_entry.id   AF-A0A9C9GF65-F1
#
_cell.length_a   1.000
_cell.length_b   1.000
_cell.length_c   1.000
_cell.angle_alpha   90.00
_cell.angle_beta   90.00
_cell.angle_gamma   90.00
#
_symmetry.space_group_name_H-M   'P 1'
#
loop_
_entity.id
_entity.type
_entity.pdbx_description
1 polymer ?
#
loop_
_entity_poly.entity_id
_entity_poly.type
_entity_poly.pdbx_seq_one_letter_code
_entity_poly.pdbx_strand_id
1 'polypeptide(L)'
;MKETPQNGVELMESRDVAEAAVTLAMSKTREAENELKRKNLELGIQSLAVDYGGEFLSSLQKVVERAVVASKREKIIDESSHSDGAVAGATREALVQIMP
;
A
#
# COMPACT_ATOMS: atom_id res chain seq x y z
N MET A 1 1.40 44.59 -11.30
CA MET A 1 0.77 43.88 -10.17
C MET A 1 1.57 42.61 -9.98
N LYS A 2 2.29 42.47 -8.87
CA LYS A 2 3.08 41.27 -8.58
C LYS A 2 2.10 40.18 -8.13
N GLU A 3 1.97 39.11 -8.90
CA GLU A 3 1.31 37.91 -8.40
C GLU A 3 2.28 37.24 -7.42
N THR A 4 1.87 37.23 -6.16
CA THR A 4 2.55 36.59 -5.03
C THR A 4 2.57 35.07 -5.25
N PRO A 5 3.67 34.37 -4.91
CA PRO A 5 3.74 32.91 -5.07
C PRO A 5 2.69 32.22 -4.19
N GLN A 6 1.81 31.43 -4.81
CA GLN A 6 0.92 30.52 -4.10
C GLN A 6 1.76 29.38 -3.52
N ASN A 7 1.63 29.17 -2.21
CA ASN A 7 2.24 28.07 -1.46
C ASN A 7 2.05 26.74 -2.20
N GLY A 8 3.17 26.10 -2.55
CA GLY A 8 3.18 24.77 -3.18
C GLY A 8 2.78 23.70 -2.19
N VAL A 9 1.53 23.25 -2.29
CA VAL A 9 1.17 21.89 -1.86
C VAL A 9 1.39 21.04 -3.11
N GLU A 10 2.48 20.27 -3.12
CA GLU A 10 2.74 19.30 -4.18
C GLU A 10 1.57 18.31 -4.18
N LEU A 11 0.82 18.25 -5.29
CA LEU A 11 -0.33 17.36 -5.41
C LEU A 11 0.20 15.93 -5.51
N MET A 12 -0.16 15.10 -4.54
CA MET A 12 0.19 13.69 -4.52
C MET A 12 -0.37 12.97 -5.75
N GLU A 13 0.51 12.34 -6.54
CA GLU A 13 0.18 11.60 -7.74
C GLU A 13 0.13 10.08 -7.47
N SER A 14 -0.45 9.33 -8.42
CA SER A 14 -0.49 7.86 -8.35
C SER A 14 0.90 7.23 -8.30
N ARG A 15 1.92 7.91 -8.85
CA ARG A 15 3.31 7.49 -8.80
C ARG A 15 3.88 7.50 -7.39
N ASP A 16 3.52 8.50 -6.58
CA ASP A 16 4.00 8.61 -5.20
C ASP A 16 3.49 7.45 -4.34
N VAL A 17 2.22 7.05 -4.54
CA VAL A 17 1.63 5.87 -3.90
C VAL A 17 2.39 4.59 -4.31
N ALA A 18 2.69 4.44 -5.59
CA ALA A 18 3.37 3.26 -6.11
C ALA A 18 4.81 3.16 -5.58
N GLU A 19 5.55 4.27 -5.55
CA GLU A 19 6.90 4.34 -4.98
C GLU A 19 6.90 4.00 -3.48
N ALA A 20 5.96 4.59 -2.73
CA ALA A 20 5.79 4.31 -1.30
C ALA A 20 5.49 2.82 -1.04
N ALA A 21 4.61 2.21 -1.84
CA ALA A 21 4.24 0.81 -1.72
C ALA A 21 5.43 -0.14 -1.99
N VAL A 22 6.17 0.09 -3.10
CA VAL A 22 7.33 -0.73 -3.46
C VAL A 22 8.46 -0.58 -2.45
N THR A 23 8.75 0.65 -2.02
CA THR A 23 9.79 0.92 -1.02
C THR A 23 9.46 0.25 0.31
N LEU A 24 8.20 0.32 0.75
CA LEU A 24 7.74 -0.34 1.97
C LEU A 24 7.86 -1.87 1.88
N ALA A 25 7.48 -2.46 0.74
CA ALA A 25 7.62 -3.90 0.50
C ALA A 25 9.07 -4.38 0.49
N MET A 26 10.04 -3.51 0.19
CA MET A 26 11.48 -3.81 0.21
C MET A 26 12.16 -3.53 1.56
N SER A 27 11.41 -3.14 2.60
CA SER A 27 11.96 -2.87 3.92
C SER A 27 12.61 -4.12 4.53
N LYS A 28 13.80 -3.96 5.12
CA LYS A 28 14.63 -5.08 5.60
C LYS A 28 14.32 -5.52 7.02
N THR A 29 13.76 -4.63 7.83
CA THR A 29 13.45 -4.86 9.24
C THR A 29 12.13 -4.19 9.59
N ARG A 30 11.52 -4.62 10.70
CA ARG A 30 10.28 -4.01 11.20
C ARG A 30 10.46 -2.55 11.61
N GLU A 31 11.65 -2.20 12.09
CA GLU A 31 11.99 -0.81 12.45
C GLU A 31 12.01 0.08 11.20
N ALA A 32 12.67 -0.38 10.12
CA ALA A 32 12.71 0.34 8.85
C ALA A 32 11.31 0.45 8.22
N GLU A 33 10.51 -0.62 8.29
CA GLU A 33 9.12 -0.63 7.85
C GLU A 33 8.29 0.44 8.60
N ASN A 34 8.40 0.51 9.93
CA ASN A 34 7.68 1.49 10.74
C ASN A 34 8.14 2.92 10.46
N GLU A 35 9.43 3.13 10.22
CA GLU A 35 9.94 4.45 9.83
C GLU A 35 9.37 4.89 8.47
N LEU A 36 9.32 4.00 7.49
CA LEU A 36 8.72 4.26 6.19
C LEU A 36 7.22 4.56 6.30
N LYS A 37 6.46 3.80 7.09
CA LYS A 37 5.03 4.08 7.34
C LYS A 37 4.83 5.48 7.91
N ARG A 38 5.68 5.92 8.85
CA ARG A 38 5.62 7.27 9.42
C ARG A 38 5.90 8.34 8.36
N LYS A 39 6.93 8.16 7.54
CA LYS A 39 7.26 9.10 6.44
C LYS A 39 6.15 9.17 5.40
N ASN A 40 5.61 8.02 5.01
CA ASN A 40 4.46 7.94 4.11
C ASN A 40 3.25 8.69 4.67
N LEU A 41 2.98 8.56 5.97
CA LEU A 41 1.89 9.28 6.62
C LEU A 41 2.08 10.81 6.60
N GLU A 42 3.32 11.29 6.74
CA GLU A 42 3.65 12.73 6.59
C GLU A 42 3.35 13.26 5.18
N LEU A 43 3.41 12.39 4.17
CA LEU A 43 3.03 12.67 2.78
C LEU A 43 1.53 12.44 2.51
N GLY A 44 0.73 12.08 3.52
CA GLY A 44 -0.69 11.77 3.37
C GLY A 44 -1.00 10.34 2.91
N ILE A 45 0.00 9.45 2.87
CA ILE A 45 -0.13 8.06 2.42
C ILE A 45 -0.26 7.12 3.62
N GLN A 46 -1.45 6.58 3.83
CA GLN A 46 -1.62 5.45 4.74
C GLN A 46 -1.08 4.19 4.08
N SER A 47 -0.20 3.46 4.77
CA SER A 47 0.49 2.30 4.20
C SER A 47 0.69 1.19 5.22
N LEU A 48 0.69 -0.05 4.73
CA LEU A 48 0.98 -1.26 5.51
C LEU A 48 1.81 -2.23 4.67
N ALA A 49 2.48 -3.17 5.33
CA ALA A 49 3.12 -4.31 4.68
C ALA A 49 2.63 -5.61 5.33
N VAL A 50 2.53 -6.66 4.53
CA VAL A 50 2.15 -8.01 4.97
C VAL A 50 3.13 -9.00 4.35
N ASP A 51 3.75 -9.82 5.20
CA ASP A 51 4.60 -10.92 4.75
C ASP A 51 3.81 -12.21 4.59
N TYR A 52 4.18 -12.98 3.58
CA TYR A 52 3.73 -14.34 3.39
C TYR A 52 4.91 -15.26 3.07
N GLY A 53 4.79 -16.51 3.48
CA GLY A 53 5.76 -17.56 3.18
C GLY A 53 5.03 -18.82 2.71
N GLY A 54 5.77 -19.70 2.05
CA GLY A 54 5.24 -20.91 1.44
C GLY A 54 5.36 -20.88 -0.08
N GLU A 55 4.78 -21.89 -0.71
CA GLU A 55 4.76 -22.02 -2.17
C GLU A 55 3.79 -20.99 -2.77
N PHE A 56 4.22 -20.30 -3.83
CA PHE A 56 3.52 -19.14 -4.40
C PHE A 56 2.10 -19.46 -4.86
N LEU A 57 1.94 -20.48 -5.72
CA LEU A 57 0.65 -20.81 -6.33
C LEU A 57 -0.38 -21.25 -5.29
N SER A 58 0.02 -22.07 -4.33
CA SER A 58 -0.87 -22.52 -3.24
C SER A 58 -1.14 -21.46 -2.17
N SER A 59 -0.39 -20.35 -2.17
CA SER A 59 -0.54 -19.26 -1.20
C SER A 59 -1.29 -18.04 -1.75
N LEU A 60 -1.54 -17.95 -3.05
CA LEU A 60 -2.12 -16.77 -3.70
C LEU A 60 -3.42 -16.29 -3.04
N GLN A 61 -4.36 -17.21 -2.80
CA GLN A 61 -5.62 -16.88 -2.12
C GLN A 61 -5.38 -16.32 -0.71
N LYS A 62 -4.45 -16.93 0.05
CA LYS A 62 -4.12 -16.49 1.42
C LYS A 62 -3.49 -15.09 1.43
N VAL A 63 -2.69 -14.74 0.41
CA VAL A 63 -2.11 -13.40 0.29
C VAL A 63 -3.20 -12.36 0.09
N VAL A 64 -4.14 -12.61 -0.82
CA VAL A 64 -5.27 -11.71 -1.09
C VAL A 64 -6.13 -11.52 0.16
N GLU A 65 -6.50 -12.61 0.84
CA GLU A 65 -7.28 -12.55 2.08
C GLU A 65 -6.56 -11.75 3.18
N ARG A 66 -5.26 -11.99 3.37
CA ARG A 66 -4.47 -11.27 4.38
C ARG A 66 -4.33 -9.78 4.06
N ALA A 67 -4.18 -9.40 2.80
CA ALA A 67 -4.12 -8.00 2.39
C ALA A 67 -5.43 -7.26 2.77
N VAL A 68 -6.58 -7.87 2.50
CA VAL A 68 -7.90 -7.31 2.86
C VAL A 68 -8.06 -7.19 4.38
N VAL A 69 -7.76 -8.27 5.12
CA VAL A 69 -7.89 -8.28 6.59
C VAL A 69 -6.96 -7.27 7.25
N ALA A 70 -5.71 -7.17 6.78
CA ALA A 70 -4.75 -6.20 7.30
C ALA A 70 -5.18 -4.76 7.01
N SER A 71 -5.67 -4.48 5.80
CA SER A 71 -6.10 -3.13 5.39
C SER A 71 -7.24 -2.61 6.25
N LYS A 72 -8.18 -3.47 6.62
CA LYS A 72 -9.25 -3.14 7.58
C LYS A 72 -8.72 -2.94 8.99
N ARG A 73 -7.88 -3.85 9.48
CA ARG A 73 -7.32 -3.79 10.85
C ARG A 73 -6.51 -2.52 11.08
N GLU A 74 -5.75 -2.10 10.07
CA GLU A 74 -4.93 -0.87 10.09
C GLU A 74 -5.73 0.38 9.71
N LYS A 75 -7.04 0.25 9.43
CA LYS A 75 -7.95 1.35 9.08
C LYS A 75 -7.50 2.15 7.85
N ILE A 76 -6.88 1.47 6.89
CA ILE A 76 -6.56 2.03 5.56
C ILE A 76 -7.82 2.07 4.69
N ILE A 77 -8.68 1.07 4.84
CA ILE A 77 -9.98 1.01 4.17
C ILE A 77 -11.12 0.92 5.18
N ASP A 78 -12.33 1.28 4.74
CA ASP A 78 -13.56 1.05 5.50
C ASP A 78 -13.98 -0.44 5.52
N GLU A 79 -15.00 -0.77 6.30
CA GLU A 79 -15.52 -2.14 6.43
C GLU A 79 -16.53 -2.53 5.33
N SER A 80 -16.61 -1.77 4.23
CA SER A 80 -17.55 -2.07 3.15
C SER A 80 -17.03 -3.20 2.24
N SER A 81 -17.95 -3.99 1.69
CA SER A 81 -17.60 -5.01 0.68
C SER A 81 -17.04 -4.40 -0.61
N HIS A 82 -17.31 -3.12 -0.88
CA HIS A 82 -16.73 -2.41 -2.02
C HIS A 82 -15.22 -2.22 -1.84
N SER A 83 -14.79 -1.72 -0.68
CA SER A 83 -13.37 -1.54 -0.36
C SER A 83 -12.61 -2.86 -0.26
N ASP A 84 -13.25 -3.89 0.31
CA ASP A 84 -12.72 -5.27 0.31
C ASP A 84 -12.43 -5.75 -1.11
N GLY A 85 -13.39 -5.55 -2.03
CA GLY A 85 -13.26 -5.91 -3.43
C GLY A 85 -12.15 -5.13 -4.14
N ALA A 86 -11.99 -3.84 -3.85
CA ALA A 86 -10.93 -3.01 -4.42
C ALA A 86 -9.53 -3.51 -4.04
N VAL A 87 -9.30 -3.80 -2.75
CA VAL A 87 -8.02 -4.34 -2.27
C VAL A 87 -7.77 -5.74 -2.84
N ALA A 88 -8.79 -6.60 -2.85
CA ALA A 88 -8.66 -7.95 -3.38
C ALA A 88 -8.32 -7.95 -4.87
N GLY A 89 -9.00 -7.11 -5.66
CA GLY A 89 -8.76 -6.96 -7.09
C GLY A 89 -7.35 -6.46 -7.39
N ALA A 90 -6.96 -5.34 -6.77
CA ALA A 90 -5.62 -4.75 -6.96
C ALA A 90 -4.50 -5.72 -6.56
N THR A 91 -4.66 -6.43 -5.43
CA THR A 91 -3.69 -7.44 -4.98
C THR A 91 -3.58 -8.57 -5.99
N ARG A 92 -4.71 -9.07 -6.49
CA ARG A 92 -4.74 -10.15 -7.47
C ARG A 92 -4.08 -9.75 -8.80
N GLU A 93 -4.36 -8.55 -9.29
CA GLU A 93 -3.75 -8.01 -10.52
C GLU A 93 -2.23 -7.89 -10.38
N ALA A 94 -1.74 -7.37 -9.26
CA ALA A 94 -0.30 -7.28 -8.99
C ALA A 94 0.36 -8.67 -8.94
N LEU A 95 -0.28 -9.65 -8.28
CA LEU A 95 0.24 -11.02 -8.21
C LEU A 95 0.28 -11.69 -9.58
N VAL A 96 -0.68 -11.41 -10.47
CA VAL A 96 -0.70 -11.94 -11.85
C VAL A 96 0.51 -11.46 -12.65
N GLN A 97 1.02 -10.25 -12.42
CA GLN A 97 2.19 -9.72 -13.13
C GLN A 97 3.49 -10.48 -12.83
N ILE A 98 3.54 -11.21 -11.71
CA ILE A 98 4.73 -11.95 -11.25
C ILE A 98 4.50 -13.47 -11.26
N MET A 99 3.39 -13.93 -11.85
CA MET A 99 3.17 -15.35 -12.03
C MET A 99 4.26 -15.93 -12.95
N PRO A 100 4.85 -17.09 -12.59
CA PRO A 100 5.86 -17.75 -13.40
C PRO A 100 5.31 -18.37 -14.69
#